data_AF-A0A7X7WM56-F1
#
_entry.id   AF-A0A7X7WM56-F1
#
_cell.length_a   1.000
_cell.length_b   1.000
_cell.length_c   1.000
_cell.angle_alpha   90.00
_cell.angle_beta   90.00
_cell.angle_gamma   90.00
#
_symmetry.space_group_name_H-M   'P 1'
#
loop_
_entity.id
_entity.type
_entity.pdbx_description
1 polymer ?
#
loop_
_entity_poly.entity_id
_entity_poly.type
_entity_poly.pdbx_seq_one_letter_code
_entity_poly.pdbx_strand_id
1 'polypeptide(L)'
;MTNWYPTTEEAFNELPAPEDIITQTAREAGYVIASTLSPLWETATRYYFSAGSKDMRTAAGFISSGEFAKADSVWSFLENAPSKGIAYHAAYNRIIIEEINGNLASARDKAENLWRKSRMTEAQKYMQLLDKRLQEQEIILRQIEAD
;
A
#
# COMPACT_ATOMS: atom_id res chain seq x y z
N MET A 1 5.33 -0.88 62.02
CA MET A 1 4.52 -0.66 60.82
C MET A 1 5.42 0.10 59.87
N THR A 2 6.12 -0.60 58.98
CA THR A 2 7.04 0.03 58.03
C THR A 2 6.22 0.86 57.06
N ASN A 3 6.54 2.14 56.95
CA ASN A 3 5.87 3.04 56.01
C ASN A 3 6.19 2.55 54.60
N TRP A 4 5.17 2.16 53.84
CA TRP A 4 5.31 1.56 52.50
C TRP A 4 5.67 2.60 51.43
N TYR A 5 5.55 3.88 51.75
CA TYR A 5 5.81 4.98 50.83
C TYR A 5 7.24 5.51 50.98
N PRO A 6 8.00 5.62 49.87
CA PRO A 6 9.34 6.18 49.91
C PRO A 6 9.29 7.64 50.38
N THR A 7 10.33 8.02 51.12
CA THR A 7 10.55 9.43 51.49
C THR A 7 10.87 10.25 50.25
N THR A 8 10.71 11.58 50.32
CA THR A 8 11.01 12.48 49.19
C THR A 8 12.46 12.37 48.70
N GLU A 9 13.38 12.00 49.58
CA GLU A 9 14.80 11.84 49.29
C GLU A 9 15.10 10.50 48.61
N GLU A 10 14.43 9.42 49.04
CA GLU A 10 14.49 8.10 48.36
C GLU A 10 13.89 8.19 46.96
N ALA A 11 12.73 8.84 46.80
CA ALA A 11 12.10 9.05 45.51
C ALA A 11 12.98 9.89 44.56
N PHE A 12 13.78 10.82 45.08
CA PHE A 12 14.71 11.62 44.28
C PHE A 12 15.91 10.79 43.82
N ASN A 13 16.41 9.87 44.65
CA ASN A 13 17.52 8.97 44.31
C ASN A 13 17.12 7.86 43.33
N GLU A 14 15.82 7.56 43.21
CA GLU A 14 15.29 6.66 42.18
C GLU A 14 15.15 7.33 40.80
N LEU A 15 15.32 8.66 40.70
CA LEU A 15 15.29 9.33 39.41
C LEU A 15 16.52 8.96 38.58
N PRO A 16 16.36 8.70 37.27
CA PRO A 16 17.49 8.51 36.37
C PRO A 16 18.35 9.77 36.31
N ALA A 17 19.64 9.58 36.05
CA ALA A 17 20.58 10.71 35.98
C ALA A 17 20.16 11.69 34.87
N PRO A 18 20.35 13.02 35.05
CA PRO A 18 19.96 14.01 34.05
C PRO A 18 20.53 13.74 32.66
N GLU A 19 21.78 13.26 32.56
CA GLU A 19 22.41 12.86 31.30
C GLU A 19 21.69 11.72 30.58
N ASP A 20 21.17 10.75 31.33
CA ASP A 20 20.40 9.62 30.79
C ASP A 20 19.06 10.10 30.25
N ILE A 21 18.38 10.97 30.99
CA ILE A 21 17.11 11.59 30.57
C ILE A 21 17.31 12.39 29.27
N ILE A 22 18.36 13.23 29.19
CA ILE A 22 18.65 14.03 28.00
C ILE A 22 18.98 13.12 26.82
N THR A 23 19.83 12.10 27.02
CA THR A 23 20.23 11.17 25.96
C THR A 23 19.03 10.39 25.43
N GLN A 24 18.18 9.90 26.32
CA GLN A 24 16.97 9.17 25.94
C GLN A 24 15.98 10.08 25.19
N THR A 25 15.72 11.28 25.72
CA THR A 25 14.82 12.26 25.08
C THR A 25 15.33 12.66 23.70
N ALA A 26 16.64 12.92 23.56
CA ALA A 26 17.24 13.27 22.27
C ALA A 26 17.16 12.11 21.27
N ARG A 27 17.37 10.86 21.73
CA ARG A 27 17.22 9.67 20.90
C ARG A 27 15.77 9.49 20.42
N GLU A 28 14.80 9.62 21.31
CA GLU A 28 13.38 9.48 20.99
C GLU A 28 12.93 10.59 20.02
N ALA A 29 13.30 11.85 20.28
CA ALA A 29 13.02 12.96 19.39
C ALA A 29 13.66 12.76 18.00
N GLY A 30 14.93 12.35 17.97
CA GLY A 30 15.65 12.05 16.73
C GLY A 30 14.98 10.90 15.94
N TYR A 31 14.54 9.85 16.64
CA TYR A 31 13.82 8.74 16.01
C TYR A 31 12.49 9.19 15.39
N VAL A 32 11.69 9.97 16.12
CA VAL A 32 10.40 10.49 15.63
C VAL A 32 10.62 11.36 14.38
N ILE A 33 11.59 12.27 14.41
CA ILE A 33 11.92 13.14 13.27
C ILE A 33 12.41 12.29 12.08
N ALA A 34 13.37 11.39 12.31
CA ALA A 34 13.92 10.53 11.26
C ALA A 34 12.85 9.63 10.63
N SER A 35 11.92 9.09 11.42
CA SER A 35 10.81 8.27 10.92
C SER A 35 9.80 9.05 10.08
N THR A 36 9.69 10.36 10.30
CA THR A 36 8.81 11.23 9.51
C THR A 36 9.47 11.65 8.19
N LEU A 37 10.80 11.80 8.20
CA LEU A 37 11.56 12.27 7.06
C LEU A 37 11.96 11.13 6.11
N SER A 38 12.26 9.94 6.63
CA SER A 38 12.73 8.83 5.81
C SER A 38 11.58 8.17 5.06
N PRO A 39 11.66 8.00 3.73
CA PRO A 39 10.72 7.17 3.01
C PRO A 39 10.80 5.73 3.51
N LEU A 40 9.65 5.11 3.76
CA LEU A 40 9.53 3.73 4.21
C LEU A 40 9.02 2.85 3.06
N TRP A 41 9.61 1.67 2.93
CA TRP A 41 9.12 0.64 2.03
C TRP A 41 8.07 -0.20 2.75
N GLU A 42 6.82 -0.10 2.32
CA GLU A 42 5.74 -0.92 2.87
C GLU A 42 5.33 -2.03 1.90
N THR A 43 5.15 -3.24 2.44
CA THR A 43 4.60 -4.34 1.65
C THR A 43 3.10 -4.14 1.48
N ALA A 44 2.65 -3.99 0.23
CA ALA A 44 1.25 -3.77 -0.09
C ALA A 44 0.63 -5.02 -0.75
N THR A 45 -0.55 -5.43 -0.29
CA THR A 45 -1.27 -6.58 -0.84
C THR A 45 -2.40 -6.12 -1.77
N ARG A 46 -2.67 -6.90 -2.82
CA ARG A 46 -3.71 -6.61 -3.82
C ARG A 46 -4.60 -7.80 -4.05
N TYR A 47 -5.90 -7.56 -3.98
CA TYR A 47 -6.91 -8.55 -4.35
C TYR A 47 -7.09 -8.57 -5.86
N TYR A 48 -7.14 -9.75 -6.46
CA TYR A 48 -7.42 -9.96 -7.88
C TYR A 48 -8.36 -11.17 -8.05
N PHE A 49 -9.04 -11.23 -9.19
CA PHE A 49 -9.96 -12.33 -9.52
C PHE A 49 -9.19 -13.51 -10.16
N SER A 50 -9.25 -14.69 -9.55
CA SER A 50 -8.55 -15.90 -10.02
C SER A 50 -9.48 -16.96 -10.64
N ALA A 51 -10.80 -16.80 -10.50
CA ALA A 51 -11.80 -17.80 -10.89
C ALA A 51 -12.72 -17.31 -12.02
N GLY A 52 -13.53 -18.23 -12.56
CA GLY A 52 -14.52 -17.94 -13.63
C GLY A 52 -14.20 -18.58 -14.97
N SER A 53 -12.93 -18.92 -15.24
CA SER A 53 -12.53 -19.73 -16.40
C SER A 53 -11.24 -20.51 -16.11
N LYS A 54 -10.90 -21.50 -16.96
CA LYS A 54 -9.61 -22.21 -16.90
C LYS A 54 -8.45 -21.23 -17.10
N ASP A 55 -8.61 -20.27 -18.00
CA ASP A 55 -7.61 -19.27 -18.32
C ASP A 55 -7.40 -18.30 -17.15
N MET A 56 -8.47 -17.92 -16.43
CA MET A 56 -8.34 -17.09 -15.23
C MET A 56 -7.51 -17.77 -14.14
N ARG A 57 -7.72 -19.09 -13.94
CA ARG A 57 -6.90 -19.88 -13.01
C ARG A 57 -5.46 -20.04 -13.48
N THR A 58 -5.25 -20.15 -14.79
CA THR A 58 -3.91 -20.23 -15.39
C THR A 58 -3.15 -18.92 -15.15
N ALA A 59 -3.81 -17.77 -15.38
CA ALA A 59 -3.25 -16.46 -15.09
C ALA A 59 -2.92 -16.29 -13.60
N ALA A 60 -3.78 -16.79 -12.69
CA ALA A 60 -3.48 -16.79 -11.26
C ALA A 60 -2.21 -17.57 -10.91
N GLY A 61 -1.96 -18.70 -11.59
CA GLY A 61 -0.71 -19.45 -11.46
C GLY A 61 0.53 -18.64 -11.88
N PHE A 62 0.41 -17.83 -12.94
CA PHE A 62 1.48 -16.91 -13.35
C PHE A 62 1.72 -15.81 -12.30
N ILE A 63 0.66 -15.25 -11.69
CA ILE A 63 0.81 -14.28 -10.59
C ILE A 63 1.56 -14.90 -9.40
N SER A 64 1.19 -16.12 -8.99
CA SER A 64 1.88 -16.82 -7.90
C SER A 64 3.35 -17.11 -8.19
N SER A 65 3.72 -17.19 -9.47
CA SER A 65 5.10 -17.43 -9.92
C SER A 65 5.86 -16.13 -10.20
N GLY A 66 5.25 -14.95 -10.00
CA GLY A 66 5.84 -13.64 -10.30
C GLY A 66 5.87 -13.28 -11.80
N GLU A 67 5.21 -14.06 -12.65
CA GLU A 67 5.20 -13.89 -14.11
C GLU A 67 4.09 -12.95 -14.57
N PHE A 68 4.12 -11.71 -14.09
CA PHE A 68 3.06 -10.70 -14.30
C PHE A 68 2.73 -10.44 -15.77
N ALA A 69 3.74 -10.40 -16.65
CA ALA A 69 3.55 -10.18 -18.08
C ALA A 69 2.76 -11.34 -18.75
N LYS A 70 3.01 -12.59 -18.33
CA LYS A 70 2.25 -13.74 -18.83
C LYS A 70 0.81 -13.69 -18.33
N ALA A 71 0.60 -13.33 -17.07
CA ALA A 71 -0.75 -13.12 -16.53
C ALA A 71 -1.51 -12.03 -17.31
N ASP A 72 -0.87 -10.88 -17.58
CA ASP A 72 -1.49 -9.79 -18.36
C ASP A 72 -1.86 -10.24 -19.78
N SER A 73 -1.01 -11.03 -20.43
CA SER A 73 -1.29 -11.55 -21.77
C SER A 73 -2.57 -12.41 -21.79
N VAL A 74 -2.77 -13.26 -20.78
CA VAL A 74 -3.98 -14.08 -20.65
C VAL A 74 -5.20 -13.21 -20.37
N TRP A 75 -5.09 -12.25 -19.45
CA TRP A 75 -6.20 -11.36 -19.12
C TRP A 75 -6.57 -10.44 -20.29
N SER A 76 -5.60 -9.99 -21.10
CA SER A 76 -5.86 -9.17 -22.29
C SER A 76 -6.75 -9.90 -23.31
N PHE A 77 -6.58 -11.21 -23.45
CA PHE A 77 -7.47 -12.03 -24.27
C PHE A 77 -8.88 -12.13 -23.64
N LEU A 78 -8.94 -12.31 -22.33
CA LEU A 78 -10.20 -12.46 -21.59
C LEU A 78 -11.04 -11.18 -21.50
N GLU A 79 -10.47 -9.99 -21.71
CA GLU A 79 -11.25 -8.74 -21.83
C GLU A 79 -12.25 -8.77 -22.98
N ASN A 80 -12.00 -9.58 -24.01
CA ASN A 80 -12.90 -9.77 -25.15
C ASN A 80 -13.80 -11.00 -25.00
N ALA A 81 -13.84 -11.61 -23.82
CA ALA A 81 -14.68 -12.77 -23.57
C ALA A 81 -16.18 -12.42 -23.73
N PRO A 82 -17.00 -13.35 -24.24
CA PRO A 82 -18.44 -13.11 -24.41
C PRO A 82 -19.16 -12.91 -23.07
N SER A 83 -18.61 -13.46 -21.99
CA SER A 83 -19.10 -13.23 -20.64
C SER A 83 -18.59 -11.90 -20.11
N LYS A 84 -19.48 -10.93 -19.94
CA LYS A 84 -19.17 -9.61 -19.37
C LYS A 84 -18.52 -9.71 -18.00
N GLY A 85 -18.92 -10.66 -17.16
CA GLY A 85 -18.31 -10.85 -15.84
C GLY A 85 -16.83 -11.23 -15.94
N ILE A 86 -16.49 -12.17 -16.82
CA ILE A 86 -15.09 -12.59 -17.06
C ILE A 86 -14.29 -11.43 -17.66
N ALA A 87 -14.88 -10.72 -18.64
CA ALA A 87 -14.24 -9.57 -19.26
C ALA A 87 -13.93 -8.45 -18.26
N TYR A 88 -14.87 -8.14 -17.36
CA TYR A 88 -14.67 -7.11 -16.33
C TYR A 88 -13.69 -7.54 -15.25
N HIS A 89 -13.71 -8.81 -14.83
CA HIS A 89 -12.70 -9.34 -13.90
C HIS A 89 -11.31 -9.32 -14.50
N ALA A 90 -11.17 -9.69 -15.78
CA ALA A 90 -9.91 -9.60 -16.50
C ALA A 90 -9.43 -8.15 -16.58
N ALA A 91 -10.29 -7.22 -17.01
CA ALA A 91 -9.97 -5.80 -17.07
C ALA A 91 -9.52 -5.26 -15.70
N TYR A 92 -10.21 -5.64 -14.62
CA TYR A 92 -9.82 -5.25 -13.26
C TYR A 92 -8.42 -5.74 -12.89
N ASN A 93 -8.13 -7.01 -13.15
CA ASN A 93 -6.82 -7.58 -12.85
C ASN A 93 -5.70 -6.87 -13.62
N ARG A 94 -5.94 -6.46 -14.86
CA ARG A 94 -4.96 -5.70 -15.65
C ARG A 94 -4.66 -4.32 -15.07
N ILE A 95 -5.63 -3.67 -14.43
CA ILE A 95 -5.38 -2.40 -13.70
C ILE A 95 -4.32 -2.61 -12.62
N ILE A 96 -4.38 -3.75 -11.92
CA ILE A 96 -3.39 -4.09 -10.89
C ILE A 96 -2.01 -4.29 -11.52
N ILE A 97 -1.93 -4.91 -12.69
CA ILE A 97 -0.66 -5.03 -13.42
C ILE A 97 -0.10 -3.67 -13.80
N GLU A 98 -0.95 -2.72 -14.22
CA GLU A 98 -0.49 -1.36 -14.49
C GLU A 98 0.03 -0.65 -13.25
N GLU A 99 -0.62 -0.84 -12.10
CA GLU A 99 -0.11 -0.36 -10.81
C GLU A 99 1.28 -0.96 -10.51
N ILE A 100 1.45 -2.27 -10.69
CA ILE A 100 2.73 -2.97 -10.47
C ILE A 100 3.82 -2.44 -11.42
N ASN A 101 3.46 -2.10 -12.65
CA ASN A 101 4.38 -1.53 -13.63
C ASN A 101 4.70 -0.03 -13.38
N GLY A 102 4.12 0.58 -12.35
CA GLY A 102 4.34 1.99 -11.99
C GLY A 102 3.47 3.00 -12.76
N ASN A 103 2.54 2.52 -13.59
CA ASN A 103 1.69 3.36 -14.43
C ASN A 103 0.42 3.82 -13.67
N LEU A 104 0.59 4.47 -12.52
CA LEU A 104 -0.50 4.79 -11.58
C LEU A 104 -1.62 5.64 -12.20
N ALA A 105 -1.27 6.67 -12.98
CA ALA A 105 -2.26 7.53 -13.65
C ALA A 105 -3.10 6.75 -14.67
N SER A 106 -2.45 5.90 -15.48
CA SER A 106 -3.15 5.06 -16.46
C SER A 106 -4.04 4.02 -15.77
N ALA A 107 -3.55 3.39 -14.72
CA ALA A 107 -4.32 2.45 -13.91
C ALA A 107 -5.58 3.12 -13.35
N ARG A 108 -5.46 4.35 -12.83
CA ARG A 108 -6.57 5.12 -12.27
C ARG A 108 -7.64 5.41 -13.34
N ASP A 109 -7.23 5.85 -14.52
CA ASP A 109 -8.17 6.12 -15.62
C ASP A 109 -8.86 4.85 -16.12
N LYS A 110 -8.15 3.71 -16.16
CA LYS A 110 -8.75 2.42 -16.49
C LYS A 110 -9.74 1.96 -15.41
N ALA A 111 -9.45 2.19 -14.13
CA ALA A 111 -10.36 1.91 -13.03
C ALA A 111 -11.65 2.74 -13.12
N GLU A 112 -11.52 4.03 -13.40
CA GLU A 112 -12.66 4.92 -13.61
C GLU A 112 -13.54 4.43 -14.78
N ASN A 113 -12.91 4.15 -15.92
CA ASN A 113 -13.60 3.65 -17.11
C ASN A 113 -14.31 2.32 -16.85
N LEU A 114 -13.66 1.39 -16.14
CA LEU A 114 -14.25 0.11 -15.78
C LEU A 114 -15.44 0.29 -14.84
N TRP A 115 -15.32 1.14 -13.82
CA TRP A 115 -16.42 1.45 -12.91
C TRP A 115 -17.61 2.08 -13.64
N ARG A 116 -17.37 3.01 -14.57
CA ARG A 116 -18.43 3.63 -15.37
C ARG A 116 -19.18 2.61 -16.24
N LYS A 117 -18.48 1.63 -16.81
CA LYS A 117 -19.05 0.58 -17.68
C LYS A 117 -19.76 -0.54 -16.92
N SER A 118 -19.19 -0.99 -15.80
CA SER A 118 -19.62 -2.19 -15.08
C SER A 118 -20.40 -1.91 -13.79
N ARG A 119 -20.25 -0.70 -13.23
CA ARG A 119 -20.68 -0.36 -11.86
C ARG A 119 -20.10 -1.27 -10.77
N MET A 120 -18.97 -1.92 -11.06
CA MET A 120 -18.28 -2.81 -10.13
C MET A 120 -17.71 -2.02 -8.93
N THR A 121 -18.08 -2.43 -7.72
CA THR A 121 -17.68 -1.74 -6.47
C THR A 121 -16.18 -1.87 -6.20
N GLU A 122 -15.57 -2.96 -6.63
CA GLU A 122 -14.17 -3.29 -6.51
C GLU A 122 -13.32 -2.31 -7.32
N ALA A 123 -13.76 -1.97 -8.54
CA ALA A 123 -13.11 -0.95 -9.37
C ALA A 123 -13.21 0.44 -8.72
N GLN A 124 -14.35 0.78 -8.10
CA GLN A 124 -14.52 2.05 -7.40
C GLN A 124 -13.59 2.17 -6.19
N LYS A 125 -13.52 1.12 -5.35
CA LYS A 125 -12.64 1.08 -4.18
C LYS A 125 -11.18 1.18 -4.60
N TYR A 126 -10.82 0.48 -5.68
CA TYR A 126 -9.45 0.48 -6.18
C TYR A 126 -9.07 1.82 -6.83
N MET A 127 -10.00 2.48 -7.53
CA MET A 127 -9.82 3.86 -8.01
C MET A 127 -9.51 4.82 -6.86
N GLN A 128 -10.24 4.75 -5.74
CA GLN A 128 -9.97 5.57 -4.55
C GLN A 128 -8.59 5.29 -3.94
N LEU A 129 -8.16 4.03 -3.93
CA LEU A 129 -6.82 3.66 -3.51
C LEU A 129 -5.76 4.28 -4.43
N LEU A 130 -5.94 4.20 -5.75
CA LEU A 130 -5.01 4.77 -6.72
C LEU A 130 -4.94 6.30 -6.61
N ASP A 131 -6.07 6.98 -6.39
CA ASP A 131 -6.09 8.43 -6.14
C ASP A 131 -5.26 8.79 -4.90
N LYS A 132 -5.38 8.02 -3.80
CA LYS A 132 -4.55 8.20 -2.60
C LYS A 132 -3.06 8.02 -2.91
N ARG A 133 -2.72 6.97 -3.67
CA ARG A 133 -1.33 6.68 -4.05
C ARG A 133 -0.72 7.78 -4.92
N LEU A 134 -1.49 8.36 -5.83
CA LEU A 134 -1.06 9.49 -6.65
C LEU A 134 -0.76 10.72 -5.79
N GLN A 135 -1.62 11.03 -4.81
CA GLN A 135 -1.39 12.12 -3.87
C GLN A 135 -0.13 11.89 -3.02
N GLU A 136 0.07 10.67 -2.53
CA GLU A 136 1.29 10.29 -1.80
C GLU A 136 2.54 10.48 -2.67
N GLN A 137 2.48 10.07 -3.95
CA GLN A 137 3.58 10.27 -4.90
C GLN A 137 3.87 11.76 -5.13
N GLU A 138 2.85 12.61 -5.28
CA GLU A 138 3.02 14.06 -5.42
C GLU A 138 3.63 14.72 -4.18
N ILE A 139 3.30 14.23 -2.99
CA ILE A 139 3.92 14.72 -1.74
C ILE A 139 5.39 14.34 -1.71
N ILE A 140 5.73 13.09 -2.04
CA ILE A 140 7.12 12.61 -2.07
C ILE A 140 7.94 13.39 -3.09
N LEU A 141 7.41 13.62 -4.29
CA LEU A 141 8.10 14.39 -5.32
C LEU A 141 8.38 15.83 -4.86
N ARG A 142 7.40 16.49 -4.24
CA ARG A 142 7.59 17.83 -3.67
C ARG A 142 8.66 17.88 -2.59
N GLN A 143 8.81 16.82 -1.78
CA GLN A 143 9.86 16.74 -0.76
C GLN A 143 11.24 16.58 -1.38
N ILE A 144 11.36 15.79 -2.45
CA ILE A 144 12.64 15.57 -3.16
C ILE A 144 13.06 16.80 -3.96
N GLU A 145 12.12 17.50 -4.60
CA GLU A 145 12.40 18.68 -5.42
C GLU A 145 12.70 19.95 -4.59
N ALA A 146 12.40 19.93 -3.28
CA ALA A 146 12.64 21.05 -2.38
C ALA A 146 14.07 21.08 -1.79
N ASP A 147 14.91 20.07 -2.09
CA ASP A 147 16.33 19.95 -1.73
C ASP A 147 17.26 20.35 -2.89
#